data_AF-A0A2W7BYD0-F1
#
_entry.id   AF-A0A2W7BYD0-F1
#
_cell.length_a   1.000
_cell.length_b   1.000
_cell.length_c   1.000
_cell.angle_alpha   90.00
_cell.angle_beta   90.00
_cell.angle_gamma   90.00
#
_symmetry.space_group_name_H-M   'P 1'
#
loop_
_entity.id
_entity.type
_entity.pdbx_description
1 polymer ?
#
loop_
_entity_poly.entity_id
_entity_poly.type
_entity_poly.pdbx_seq_one_letter_code
_entity_poly.pdbx_strand_id
1 'polypeptide(L)' 'MPRDIWPLAFFYGGAQFVNFMEFESHYTYTAIAAAAGFHMTFIEIRNLQINLRMANRRLWFLANPGEPPADNPFQ' A
#
# COMPACT_ATOMS: atom_id res chain seq x y z
N MET A 1 -2.82 8.99 11.77
CA MET A 1 -1.48 8.39 11.79
C MET A 1 -1.39 6.90 12.24
N PRO A 2 -2.43 6.17 12.71
CA PRO A 2 -2.24 4.75 13.09
C PRO A 2 -2.28 3.74 11.92
N ARG A 3 -2.80 4.13 10.74
CA ARG A 3 -2.99 3.20 9.61
C ARG A 3 -1.67 2.71 8.98
N ASP A 4 -0.61 3.51 9.05
CA ASP A 4 0.67 3.19 8.41
C ASP A 4 1.63 2.46 9.35
N ILE A 5 1.31 2.39 10.64
CA ILE A 5 2.07 1.66 11.66
C ILE A 5 1.92 0.15 11.47
N TRP A 6 0.74 -0.32 11.08
CA TRP A 6 0.48 -1.76 10.90
C TRP A 6 1.29 -2.40 9.76
N PRO A 7 1.34 -1.83 8.55
CA PRO A 7 2.21 -2.34 7.49
C PRO A 7 3.69 -2.30 7.89
N LEU A 8 4.13 -1.24 8.56
CA LEU A 8 5.50 -1.13 9.04
C LEU A 8 5.83 -2.26 10.02
N ALA A 9 4.98 -2.46 11.04
CA ALA A 9 5.13 -3.54 12.02
C ALA A 9 5.10 -4.94 11.36
N PHE A 10 4.24 -5.14 10.37
CA PHE A 10 4.14 -6.40 9.63
C PHE A 10 5.42 -6.69 8.82
N PHE A 11 5.92 -5.73 8.04
CA PHE A 11 7.11 -5.96 7.21
C PHE A 11 8.38 -6.11 8.05
N TYR A 12 8.57 -5.26 9.08
CA TYR A 12 9.72 -5.36 9.97
C TYR A 12 9.66 -6.61 10.85
N GLY A 13 8.49 -6.92 11.42
CA GLY A 13 8.28 -8.11 12.21
C GLY A 13 8.44 -9.39 11.39
N GLY A 14 7.87 -9.44 10.18
CA GLY A 14 8.01 -10.58 9.27
C GLY A 14 9.44 -10.80 8.82
N ALA A 15 10.15 -9.74 8.41
CA ALA A 15 11.54 -9.88 7.99
C ALA A 15 12.47 -10.31 9.15
N GLN A 16 12.27 -9.77 10.35
CA GLN A 16 13.04 -10.21 11.53
C GLN A 16 12.68 -11.63 11.96
N PHE A 17 11.42 -12.03 11.84
CA PHE A 17 10.99 -13.40 12.11
C PHE A 17 11.68 -14.40 11.16
N VAL A 18 11.72 -14.10 9.86
CA VAL A 18 12.45 -14.93 8.88
C VAL A 18 13.95 -14.95 9.18
N ASN A 19 14.55 -13.80 9.47
CA ASN A 19 15.97 -13.71 9.86
C ASN A 19 16.28 -14.55 11.10
N PHE A 20 15.38 -14.58 12.09
CA PHE A 20 15.54 -15.39 13.29
C PHE A 20 15.38 -16.89 13.01
N MET A 21 14.30 -17.28 12.32
CA MET A 21 13.93 -18.68 12.11
C MET A 21 14.82 -19.41 11.10
N GLU A 22 15.25 -18.73 10.04
CA GLU A 22 16.00 -19.34 8.93
C GLU A 22 17.50 -19.03 8.98
N PHE A 23 17.87 -17.89 9.57
CA PHE A 23 19.24 -17.38 9.52
C PHE A 23 19.86 -17.10 10.89
N GLU A 24 19.21 -17.50 11.99
CA GLU A 24 19.70 -17.33 13.37
C GLU A 24 20.11 -15.88 13.69
N SER A 25 19.46 -14.90 13.07
CA SER A 25 19.74 -13.46 13.19
C SER A 25 21.02 -12.93 12.54
N HIS A 26 21.74 -13.73 11.76
CA HIS A 26 23.01 -13.32 11.12
C HIS A 26 22.85 -12.17 10.10
N TYR A 27 21.65 -11.98 9.53
CA TYR A 27 21.40 -11.00 8.47
C TYR A 27 20.43 -9.89 8.90
N THR A 28 20.59 -9.38 10.12
CA THR A 28 19.69 -8.37 10.71
C THR A 28 19.57 -7.10 9.87
N TYR A 29 20.67 -6.57 9.34
CA TYR A 29 20.63 -5.38 8.48
C TYR A 29 19.96 -5.65 7.12
N THR A 30 20.18 -6.82 6.54
CA THR A 30 19.54 -7.23 5.29
C THR A 30 18.03 -7.38 5.48
N ALA A 31 17.60 -7.96 6.61
CA ALA A 31 16.20 -8.08 6.97
C ALA A 31 15.52 -6.71 7.13
N ILE A 32 16.20 -5.74 7.76
CA ILE A 32 15.74 -4.35 7.86
C ILE A 32 15.63 -3.72 6.47
N ALA A 33 16.64 -3.90 5.61
CA ALA A 33 16.62 -3.36 4.26
C ALA A 33 15.47 -3.95 3.41
N ALA A 34 15.24 -5.26 3.51
CA ALA A 34 14.12 -5.93 2.85
C ALA A 34 12.77 -5.39 3.36
N ALA A 35 12.60 -5.26 4.68
CA ALA A 35 11.38 -4.69 5.27
C ALA A 35 11.12 -3.26 4.81
N ALA A 36 12.15 -2.42 4.76
CA ALA A 36 12.05 -1.05 4.24
C ALA A 36 11.66 -1.04 2.75
N GLY A 37 12.25 -1.92 1.94
CA GLY A 37 11.90 -2.10 0.53
C GLY A 37 10.43 -2.46 0.34
N PHE A 38 9.94 -3.48 1.04
CA PHE A 38 8.53 -3.88 0.98
C PHE A 38 7.59 -2.78 1.47
N HIS A 39 7.97 -2.05 2.52
CA HIS A 39 7.16 -0.93 3.02
C HIS A 39 7.05 0.21 2.00
N MET A 40 8.16 0.59 1.35
CA MET A 40 8.15 1.59 0.29
C MET A 40 7.28 1.16 -0.89
N THR A 41 7.39 -0.11 -1.33
CA THR A 41 6.54 -0.66 -2.39
C THR A 41 5.06 -0.59 -2.00
N PHE A 42 4.72 -0.92 -0.76
CA PHE A 42 3.34 -0.83 -0.27
C PHE A 42 2.78 0.60 -0.32
N ILE A 43 3.58 1.61 0.05
CA ILE A 43 3.19 3.02 -0.04
C ILE A 43 2.90 3.39 -1.50
N GLU A 44 3.78 3.02 -2.43
CA GLU A 44 3.59 3.32 -3.85
C GLU A 44 2.35 2.64 -4.44
N ILE A 45 2.10 1.37 -4.11
CA ILE A 45 0.87 0.67 -4.52
C ILE A 45 -0.37 1.39 -4.01
N ARG A 46 -0.35 1.86 -2.76
CA ARG A 46 -1.48 2.63 -2.20
C ARG A 46 -1.70 3.95 -2.91
N ASN A 47 -0.62 4.68 -3.21
CA ASN A 47 -0.71 5.93 -3.96
C ASN A 47 -1.27 5.69 -5.36
N LEU A 48 -0.82 4.62 -6.02
CA LEU A 48 -1.32 4.22 -7.34
C LEU A 48 -2.81 3.85 -7.30
N GLN A 49 -3.27 3.12 -6.29
CA GLN A 49 -4.70 2.81 -6.10
C GLN A 49 -5.55 4.09 -5.92
N ILE A 50 -5.06 5.06 -5.15
CA ILE A 50 -5.73 6.35 -4.96
C ILE A 50 -5.82 7.11 -6.30
N ASN A 51 -4.70 7.18 -7.03
CA ASN A 51 -4.64 7.83 -8.33
C ASN A 51 -5.56 7.16 -9.37
N LEU A 52 -5.58 5.82 -9.41
CA LEU A 52 -6.50 5.07 -10.27
C LEU A 52 -7.96 5.33 -9.92
N ARG A 53 -8.32 5.37 -8.62
CA ARG A 53 -9.68 5.68 -8.20
C ARG A 53 -10.10 7.10 -8.64
N MET A 54 -9.20 8.08 -8.50
CA MET A 54 -9.44 9.44 -8.97
C MET A 54 -9.55 9.51 -10.50
N ALA A 55 -8.69 8.81 -11.23
CA ALA A 55 -8.72 8.73 -12.68
C ALA A 55 -10.02 8.10 -13.18
N ASN A 56 -10.43 6.97 -12.60
CA ASN A 56 -11.70 6.30 -12.92
C ASN A 56 -12.90 7.21 -12.65
N ARG A 57 -12.90 7.95 -11.53
CA ARG A 57 -13.94 8.93 -11.24
C ARG A 57 -14.00 10.01 -12.34
N ARG A 58 -12.86 10.56 -12.75
CA ARG A 58 -12.79 11.57 -13.82
C ARG A 58 -13.27 11.02 -15.16
N LEU A 59 -12.85 9.80 -15.53
CA LEU A 59 -13.28 9.12 -16.75
C LEU A 59 -14.79 8.89 -16.76
N TRP A 60 -15.37 8.50 -15.62
CA TRP A 60 -16.80 8.29 -15.50
C TRP A 60 -17.59 9.59 -15.73
N PHE A 61 -17.15 10.73 -15.19
CA PHE A 61 -17.79 12.03 -15.42
C PHE A 61 -17.61 12.54 -16.85
N LEU A 62 -16.49 12.22 -17.50
CA LEU A 62 -16.30 12.51 -18.93
C LEU A 62 -17.22 11.66 -19.82
N ALA A 63 -17.44 10.40 -19.44
CA ALA A 63 -18.33 9.48 -20.16
C ALA A 63 -19.82 9.78 -19.93
N ASN A 64 -20.18 10.38 -18.79
CA ASN A 64 -21.55 10.73 -18.42
C ASN A 64 -21.68 12.25 -18.18
N PRO A 65 -21.63 13.06 -19.25
CA PRO A 65 -21.77 14.51 -19.12
C PRO A 65 -23.20 14.89 -18.70
N GLY A 66 -23.36 15.41 -17.48
CA GLY A 66 -24.65 15.79 -16.91
C GLY A 66 -24.65 15.79 -15.39
N GLU A 67 -25.83 15.96 -14.80
CA GLU A 67 -25.99 15.80 -13.35
C GLU A 67 -25.82 14.31 -12.98
N PRO A 68 -24.93 13.97 -12.02
CA PRO A 68 -24.72 12.58 -11.64
C PRO A 68 -26.01 12.01 -11.03
N PRO A 69 -26.50 10.86 -11.53
CA PRO A 69 -27.67 10.21 -10.97
C PRO A 69 -27.37 9.68 -9.55
N ALA A 70 -28.43 9.43 -8.78
CA ALA A 70 -28.34 9.03 -7.37
C ALA A 70 -27.65 7.67 -7.14
N ASP A 71 -27.45 6.89 -8.19
CA ASP A 71 -26.77 5.59 -8.21
C ASP A 71 -25.29 5.68 -8.63
N ASN A 72 -24.70 6.90 -8.64
CA ASN A 72 -23.30 7.09 -9.00
C ASN A 72 -22.37 6.31 -8.06
N PRO A 73 -21.54 5.38 -8.56
CA PRO A 73 -20.61 4.59 -7.73
C PRO A 73 -19.45 5.41 -7.12
N PHE A 74 -19.34 6.70 -7.48
CA PHE A 74 -18.34 7.65 -7.00
C PHE A 74 -18.93 8.84 -6.22
N GLN A 75 -20.23 8.82 -5.88
CA GLN A 75 -20.83 9.73 -4.89
C GLN A 75 -20.36 9.39 -3.47
#